data_AF-A0AAN7A332-F1
#
_entry.id   AF-A0AAN7A332-F1
#
_cell.length_a   1.000
_cell.length_b   1.000
_cell.length_c   1.000
_cell.angle_alpha   90.00
_cell.angle_beta   90.00
_cell.angle_gamma   90.00
#
_symmetry.space_group_name_H-M   'P 1'
#
loop_
_entity.id
_entity.type
_entity.pdbx_description
1 polymer ?
#
loop_
_entity_poly.entity_id
_entity_poly.type
_entity_poly.pdbx_seq_one_letter_code
_entity_poly.pdbx_strand_id
1 'polypeptide(L)'
;MLPLDVFRPERFDVVVLIPLVPLFPSSQKRYRDTARERTVFSASIDQDGIEIMPCSRCWRAKPQGRCIMKEGSNRCSNCVRLGKSCDGPNVADSLIKNLSEQKKIDEEIAAKENLLAETLNSLTRLRKQRESMRDWGAELFRRGMESLDEVDALAPPSPGPADPSGEQSLVGQAQSLGALGVIDWEAVGISNPDVAFEPPAGLDWLGDPVPAVGQDSSGGIPPTSQGS
;
A
#
# COMPACT_ATOMS: atom_id res chain seq x y z
N MET A 1 -19.66 0.78 -104.30
CA MET A 1 -18.92 1.52 -105.34
C MET A 1 -18.59 2.90 -104.77
N LEU A 2 -17.32 3.28 -104.85
CA LEU A 2 -16.61 4.44 -104.23
C LEU A 2 -17.03 5.82 -104.84
N PRO A 3 -16.69 7.01 -104.27
CA PRO A 3 -15.31 7.59 -104.10
C PRO A 3 -15.06 8.25 -102.71
N LEU A 4 -13.90 8.22 -102.03
CA LEU A 4 -12.54 8.78 -102.25
C LEU A 4 -12.48 10.28 -102.62
N ASP A 5 -12.04 11.13 -101.67
CA ASP A 5 -10.80 11.92 -101.75
C ASP A 5 -10.65 12.84 -100.50
N VAL A 6 -9.61 12.66 -99.67
CA VAL A 6 -8.30 13.36 -99.67
C VAL A 6 -8.42 14.86 -99.33
N PHE A 7 -7.92 15.27 -98.16
CA PHE A 7 -7.09 16.49 -98.00
C PHE A 7 -6.41 16.55 -96.61
N ARG A 8 -5.07 16.51 -96.64
CA ARG A 8 -4.14 16.97 -95.57
C ARG A 8 -3.77 18.42 -95.91
N PRO A 9 -3.48 19.35 -94.97
CA PRO A 9 -2.10 19.46 -94.47
C PRO A 9 -1.90 20.05 -93.05
N GLU A 10 -0.74 19.69 -92.47
CA GLU A 10 0.21 20.45 -91.59
C GLU A 10 -0.24 21.35 -90.41
N ARG A 11 0.37 21.11 -89.22
CA ARG A 11 1.34 22.01 -88.53
C ARG A 11 1.76 21.51 -87.12
N PHE A 12 3.09 21.37 -86.94
CA PHE A 12 4.00 21.65 -85.81
C PHE A 12 3.69 21.39 -84.32
N ASP A 13 4.71 20.76 -83.68
CA ASP A 13 5.26 20.86 -82.31
C ASP A 13 4.32 20.59 -81.09
N VAL A 14 4.65 19.73 -80.13
CA VAL A 14 5.82 19.75 -79.24
C VAL A 14 6.15 18.33 -78.76
N VAL A 15 7.41 17.89 -78.93
CA VAL A 15 7.93 16.69 -78.25
C VAL A 15 8.28 17.07 -76.81
N VAL A 16 7.39 16.76 -75.87
CA VAL A 16 7.73 16.79 -74.44
C VAL A 16 8.42 15.47 -74.10
N LEU A 17 9.75 15.48 -74.09
CA LEU A 17 10.54 14.40 -73.47
C LEU A 17 10.34 14.48 -71.94
N ILE A 18 9.38 13.72 -71.43
CA ILE A 18 9.28 13.44 -70.00
C ILE A 18 10.48 12.55 -69.64
N PRO A 19 11.40 12.96 -68.75
CA PRO A 19 12.47 12.08 -68.31
C PRO A 19 11.85 10.89 -67.57
N LEU A 20 12.08 9.69 -68.10
CA LEU A 20 11.85 8.42 -67.41
C LEU A 20 12.74 8.39 -66.16
N VAL A 21 12.23 8.88 -65.03
CA VAL A 21 12.80 8.61 -63.72
C VAL A 21 12.56 7.12 -63.44
N PRO A 22 13.61 6.31 -63.25
CA PRO A 22 13.41 4.93 -62.80
C PRO A 22 12.83 4.97 -61.39
N LEU A 23 11.56 4.59 -61.25
CA LEU A 23 10.96 4.22 -59.99
C LEU A 23 11.69 2.97 -59.47
N PHE A 24 12.75 3.20 -58.71
CA PHE A 24 13.34 2.17 -57.87
C PHE A 24 12.23 1.65 -56.93
N PRO A 25 11.91 0.34 -56.95
CA PRO A 25 10.96 -0.20 -56.00
C PRO A 25 11.58 -0.07 -54.61
N SER A 26 10.96 0.79 -53.80
CA SER A 26 11.27 0.93 -52.39
C SER A 26 11.21 -0.46 -51.75
N SER A 27 12.24 -0.78 -50.97
CA SER A 27 12.32 -2.03 -50.20
C SER A 27 11.11 -2.14 -49.27
N GLN A 28 10.08 -2.83 -49.74
CA GLN A 28 8.89 -3.12 -48.95
C GLN A 28 9.31 -4.11 -47.87
N LYS A 29 9.43 -3.60 -46.63
CA LYS A 29 9.55 -4.44 -45.43
C LYS A 29 8.32 -5.36 -45.42
N ARG A 30 8.53 -6.65 -45.73
CA ARG A 30 7.46 -7.65 -45.66
C ARG A 30 6.95 -7.70 -44.22
N TYR A 31 5.76 -7.18 -44.00
CA TYR A 31 5.08 -7.32 -42.73
C TYR A 31 4.81 -8.82 -42.51
N ARG A 32 5.37 -9.36 -41.43
CA ARG A 32 5.29 -10.78 -41.12
C ARG A 32 3.91 -11.08 -40.53
N ASP A 33 3.07 -11.76 -41.32
CA ASP A 33 1.72 -12.14 -40.90
C ASP A 33 1.78 -13.25 -39.84
N THR A 34 1.87 -12.80 -38.59
CA THR A 34 1.99 -13.66 -37.42
C THR A 34 0.73 -14.49 -37.19
N ALA A 35 -0.45 -14.01 -37.63
CA ALA A 35 -1.69 -14.73 -37.49
C ALA A 35 -1.74 -15.91 -38.46
N ARG A 36 -1.41 -15.69 -39.74
CA ARG A 36 -1.31 -16.74 -40.74
C ARG A 36 -0.29 -17.80 -40.36
N GLU A 37 0.89 -17.40 -39.90
CA GLU A 37 1.92 -18.33 -39.42
C GLU A 37 1.43 -19.23 -38.28
N ARG A 38 0.72 -18.67 -37.29
CA ARG A 38 0.15 -19.45 -36.18
C ARG A 38 -0.89 -20.45 -36.66
N THR A 39 -1.77 -20.07 -37.58
CA THR A 39 -2.79 -20.96 -38.12
C THR A 39 -2.15 -22.14 -38.86
N VAL A 40 -1.21 -21.88 -39.76
CA VAL A 40 -0.47 -22.91 -40.50
C VAL A 40 0.30 -23.82 -39.55
N PHE A 41 0.99 -23.26 -38.57
CA PHE A 41 1.75 -24.04 -37.61
C PHE A 41 0.83 -24.91 -36.73
N SER A 42 -0.30 -24.38 -36.26
CA SER A 42 -1.26 -25.16 -35.48
C SER A 42 -1.91 -26.29 -36.29
N ALA A 43 -2.20 -26.06 -37.57
CA ALA A 43 -2.72 -27.09 -38.46
C ALA A 43 -1.71 -28.23 -38.68
N SER A 44 -0.41 -27.91 -38.84
CA SER A 44 0.63 -28.95 -38.90
C SER A 44 0.77 -29.72 -37.59
N ILE A 45 0.61 -29.07 -36.43
CA ILE A 45 0.59 -29.76 -35.14
C ILE A 45 -0.63 -30.68 -35.02
N ASP A 46 -1.81 -30.26 -35.50
CA ASP A 46 -3.00 -31.11 -35.44
C ASP A 46 -2.91 -32.33 -36.36
N GLN A 47 -2.17 -32.23 -37.48
CA GLN A 47 -1.99 -33.33 -38.43
C GLN A 47 -0.94 -34.34 -37.96
N ASP A 48 0.21 -33.87 -37.50
CA ASP A 48 1.37 -34.73 -37.20
C ASP A 48 1.64 -34.88 -35.69
N GLY A 49 0.87 -34.20 -34.85
CA GLY A 49 1.11 -34.14 -33.41
C GLY A 49 0.50 -35.32 -32.65
N ILE A 50 1.03 -35.53 -31.45
CA ILE A 50 0.60 -36.57 -30.52
C ILE A 50 -0.18 -35.91 -29.40
N GLU A 51 -1.24 -36.57 -28.93
CA GLU A 51 -1.96 -36.16 -27.73
C GLU A 51 -1.11 -36.43 -26.49
N ILE A 52 -0.82 -35.36 -25.75
CA ILE A 52 -0.02 -35.40 -24.52
C ILE A 52 -0.90 -35.03 -23.32
N MET A 53 -0.35 -35.22 -22.12
CA MET A 53 -0.93 -34.69 -20.90
C MET A 53 -1.30 -33.20 -21.06
N PRO A 54 -2.52 -32.81 -20.65
CA PRO A 54 -3.01 -31.46 -20.87
C PRO A 54 -2.19 -30.43 -20.08
N CYS A 55 -1.73 -29.39 -20.77
CA CYS A 55 -1.18 -28.21 -20.11
C CYS A 55 -2.26 -27.52 -19.26
N SER A 56 -1.85 -26.65 -18.34
CA SER A 56 -2.76 -25.94 -17.41
C SER A 56 -3.91 -25.25 -18.14
N ARG A 57 -3.67 -24.75 -19.35
CA ARG A 57 -4.74 -24.12 -20.14
C ARG A 57 -5.69 -25.12 -20.77
N CYS A 58 -5.18 -26.13 -21.45
CA CYS A 58 -6.01 -27.18 -22.03
C CYS A 58 -6.82 -27.89 -20.94
N TRP A 59 -6.23 -28.07 -19.76
CA TRP A 59 -6.91 -28.61 -18.58
C TRP A 59 -8.07 -27.74 -18.11
N ARG A 60 -7.93 -26.41 -18.12
CA ARG A 60 -9.02 -25.47 -17.75
C ARG A 60 -10.10 -25.34 -18.83
N ALA A 61 -9.78 -25.65 -20.09
CA ALA A 61 -10.69 -25.53 -21.23
C ALA A 61 -11.61 -26.75 -21.43
N LYS A 62 -11.81 -27.58 -20.41
CA LYS A 62 -12.70 -28.77 -20.46
C LYS A 62 -14.13 -28.36 -20.87
N PRO A 63 -14.87 -29.22 -21.61
CA PRO A 63 -14.57 -30.63 -21.90
C PRO A 63 -13.75 -30.90 -23.17
N GLN A 64 -13.47 -29.90 -24.01
CA GLN A 64 -12.88 -30.08 -25.36
C GLN A 64 -11.34 -29.91 -25.40
N GLY A 65 -10.72 -29.80 -24.23
CA GLY A 65 -9.32 -29.40 -24.06
C GLY A 65 -8.27 -30.46 -24.37
N ARG A 66 -8.28 -31.03 -25.58
CA ARG A 66 -7.20 -31.91 -26.05
C ARG A 66 -5.91 -31.13 -26.22
N CYS A 67 -4.81 -31.70 -25.74
CA CYS A 67 -3.49 -31.07 -25.81
C CYS A 67 -2.62 -31.84 -26.80
N ILE A 68 -2.56 -31.35 -28.03
CA ILE A 68 -1.80 -31.99 -29.12
C ILE A 68 -0.51 -31.21 -29.34
N MET A 69 0.62 -31.90 -29.35
CA MET A 69 1.95 -31.31 -29.53
C MET A 69 2.76 -32.11 -30.54
N LYS A 70 3.53 -31.40 -31.37
CA LYS A 70 4.45 -31.99 -32.36
C LYS A 70 5.86 -32.06 -31.79
N GLU A 71 6.63 -33.06 -32.19
CA GLU A 71 8.05 -33.18 -31.84
C GLU A 71 8.82 -31.92 -32.22
N GLY A 72 9.71 -31.47 -31.33
CA GLY A 72 10.46 -30.21 -31.47
C GLY A 72 9.67 -28.93 -31.16
N SER A 73 8.35 -29.01 -30.95
CA SER A 73 7.55 -27.87 -30.47
C SER A 73 7.49 -27.85 -28.93
N ASN A 74 7.71 -26.69 -28.35
CA ASN A 74 7.45 -26.44 -26.92
C ASN A 74 6.01 -25.96 -26.64
N ARG A 75 5.15 -25.93 -27.66
CA ARG A 75 3.76 -25.46 -27.55
C ARG A 75 2.78 -26.42 -28.21
N CYS A 76 1.68 -26.68 -27.51
CA CYS A 76 0.56 -27.41 -28.08
C CYS A 76 -0.22 -26.56 -29.09
N SER A 77 -0.97 -27.22 -29.98
CA SER A 77 -1.77 -26.58 -31.04
C SER A 77 -2.67 -25.45 -30.52
N ASN A 78 -3.38 -25.69 -29.42
CA ASN A 78 -4.26 -24.68 -28.84
C ASN A 78 -3.49 -23.43 -28.35
N CYS A 79 -2.37 -23.62 -27.65
CA CYS A 79 -1.54 -22.50 -27.20
C CYS A 79 -0.89 -21.73 -28.36
N VAL A 80 -0.54 -22.42 -29.46
CA VAL A 80 -0.07 -21.79 -30.71
C VAL A 80 -1.16 -20.91 -31.32
N ARG A 81 -2.38 -21.42 -31.46
CA ARG A 81 -3.54 -20.66 -31.99
C ARG A 81 -3.78 -19.39 -31.18
N LEU A 82 -3.76 -19.52 -29.85
CA LEU A 82 -3.95 -18.41 -28.94
C LEU A 82 -2.74 -17.46 -28.84
N GLY A 83 -1.59 -17.85 -29.39
CA GLY A 83 -0.36 -17.07 -29.33
C GLY A 83 0.17 -16.86 -27.92
N LYS A 84 0.03 -17.87 -27.05
CA LYS A 84 0.49 -17.80 -25.65
C LYS A 84 1.51 -18.90 -25.34
N SER A 85 2.18 -18.76 -24.20
CA SER A 85 3.05 -19.80 -23.65
C SER A 85 2.27 -21.07 -23.32
N CYS A 86 2.98 -22.19 -23.40
CA CYS A 86 2.47 -23.52 -23.05
C CYS A 86 3.37 -24.11 -21.98
N ASP A 87 2.77 -24.56 -20.89
CA ASP A 87 3.42 -25.21 -19.74
C ASP A 87 3.47 -26.74 -19.88
N GLY A 88 2.84 -27.30 -20.91
CA GLY A 88 2.73 -28.74 -21.17
C GLY A 88 4.05 -29.52 -21.20
N PRO A 89 5.09 -29.12 -21.94
CA PRO A 89 6.34 -29.89 -21.99
C PRO A 89 7.16 -29.80 -20.69
N ASN A 90 6.96 -28.77 -19.87
CA ASN A 90 7.84 -28.43 -18.75
C ASN A 90 7.08 -28.42 -17.41
N VAL A 91 6.13 -29.35 -17.24
CA VAL A 91 5.34 -29.43 -15.99
C VAL A 91 6.24 -29.68 -14.79
N ALA A 92 7.26 -30.53 -14.91
CA ALA A 92 8.22 -30.81 -13.85
C ALA A 92 9.00 -29.54 -13.44
N ASP A 93 9.57 -28.80 -14.40
CA ASP A 93 10.28 -27.55 -14.12
C ASP A 93 9.37 -26.49 -13.49
N SER A 94 8.13 -26.42 -13.98
CA SER A 94 7.11 -25.49 -13.47
C SER A 94 6.76 -25.83 -12.02
N LEU A 95 6.66 -27.12 -11.69
CA LEU A 95 6.41 -27.60 -10.34
C LEU A 95 7.59 -27.32 -9.41
N ILE A 96 8.82 -27.59 -9.85
CA ILE A 96 10.04 -27.30 -9.07
C ILE A 96 10.12 -25.81 -8.73
N LYS A 97 9.87 -24.94 -9.71
CA LYS A 97 9.81 -23.49 -9.48
C LYS A 97 8.72 -23.15 -8.48
N ASN A 98 7.52 -23.68 -8.66
CA ASN A 98 6.40 -23.41 -7.76
C ASN A 98 6.71 -23.81 -6.31
N LEU A 99 7.30 -24.99 -6.09
CA LEU A 99 7.73 -25.44 -4.76
C LEU A 99 8.82 -24.55 -4.16
N SER A 100 9.77 -24.07 -4.98
CA SER A 100 10.81 -23.15 -4.51
C SER A 100 10.24 -21.77 -4.12
N GLU A 101 9.26 -21.27 -4.86
CA GLU A 101 8.58 -20.02 -4.54
C GLU A 101 7.68 -20.16 -3.30
N GLN A 102 7.00 -21.29 -3.13
CA GLN A 102 6.24 -21.59 -1.90
C GLN A 102 7.14 -21.52 -0.67
N LYS A 103 8.33 -22.15 -0.72
CA LYS A 103 9.29 -22.10 0.39
C LYS A 103 9.73 -20.67 0.73
N LYS A 104 10.02 -19.84 -0.26
CA LYS A 104 10.37 -18.43 -0.04
C LYS A 104 9.23 -17.66 0.62
N ILE A 105 8.00 -17.89 0.16
CA ILE A 105 6.81 -17.27 0.74
C ILE A 105 6.64 -17.72 2.19
N ASP A 106 6.83 -19.01 2.50
CA ASP A 106 6.74 -19.53 3.86
C ASP A 106 7.81 -18.93 4.78
N GLU A 107 9.04 -18.77 4.29
CA GLU A 107 10.12 -18.08 5.02
C GLU A 107 9.78 -16.61 5.29
N GLU A 108 9.22 -15.89 4.30
CA GLU A 108 8.76 -14.52 4.48
C GLU A 108 7.60 -14.42 5.48
N ILE A 109 6.64 -15.34 5.43
CA ILE A 109 5.53 -15.41 6.41
C ILE A 109 6.09 -15.60 7.81
N ALA A 110 6.96 -16.58 8.02
CA ALA A 110 7.57 -16.84 9.33
C ALA A 110 8.35 -15.62 9.85
N ALA A 111 9.08 -14.92 8.99
CA ALA A 111 9.78 -13.69 9.37
C ALA A 111 8.81 -12.58 9.80
N LYS A 112 7.68 -12.41 9.11
CA LYS A 112 6.64 -11.43 9.46
C LYS A 112 5.90 -11.79 10.74
N GLU A 113 5.64 -13.07 10.98
CA GLU A 113 5.04 -13.56 12.21
C GLU A 113 5.94 -13.31 13.43
N ASN A 114 7.25 -13.53 13.29
CA ASN A 114 8.21 -13.21 14.35
C ASN A 114 8.24 -11.71 14.67
N LEU A 115 8.27 -10.85 13.66
CA LEU A 115 8.20 -9.39 13.85
C LEU A 115 6.89 -8.97 14.52
N LEU A 116 5.77 -9.60 14.15
CA LEU A 116 4.49 -9.35 14.79
C LEU A 116 4.53 -9.74 16.27
N ALA A 117 5.11 -10.89 16.62
CA ALA A 117 5.27 -11.32 18.00
C ALA A 117 6.12 -10.33 18.82
N GLU A 118 7.25 -9.85 18.26
CA GLU A 118 8.11 -8.86 18.90
C GLU A 118 7.39 -7.53 19.17
N THR A 119 6.66 -7.03 18.16
CA THR A 119 5.89 -5.77 18.31
C THR A 119 4.76 -5.90 19.32
N LEU A 120 4.06 -7.04 19.37
CA LEU A 120 3.04 -7.32 20.39
C LEU A 120 3.64 -7.40 21.80
N ASN A 121 4.82 -8.00 21.95
CA ASN A 121 5.53 -8.05 23.23
C ASN A 121 5.95 -6.65 23.70
N SER A 122 6.50 -5.84 22.79
CA SER A 122 6.84 -4.44 23.06
C SER A 122 5.62 -3.63 23.49
N LEU A 123 4.51 -3.78 22.76
CA LEU A 123 3.25 -3.11 23.08
C LEU A 123 2.72 -3.52 24.46
N THR A 124 2.77 -4.81 24.79
CA THR A 124 2.35 -5.32 26.10
C THR A 124 3.20 -4.73 27.23
N ARG A 125 4.52 -4.62 27.03
CA ARG A 125 5.43 -3.97 27.98
C ARG A 125 5.07 -2.49 28.17
N LEU A 126 4.84 -1.75 27.08
CA LEU A 126 4.46 -0.34 27.13
C LEU A 126 3.12 -0.13 27.85
N ARG A 127 2.15 -1.03 27.65
CA ARG A 127 0.87 -1.00 28.40
C ARG A 127 1.10 -1.16 29.91
N LYS A 128 1.91 -2.14 30.32
CA LYS A 128 2.25 -2.35 31.74
C LYS A 128 3.00 -1.16 32.34
N GLN A 129 3.94 -0.57 31.60
CA GLN A 129 4.65 0.62 32.06
C GLN A 129 3.71 1.81 32.26
N ARG A 130 2.77 2.02 31.32
CA ARG A 130 1.75 3.07 31.44
C ARG A 130 0.86 2.87 32.66
N GLU A 131 0.42 1.65 32.91
CA GLU A 131 -0.42 1.30 34.07
C GLU A 131 0.32 1.57 35.38
N SER A 132 1.56 1.09 35.50
CA SER A 132 2.41 1.35 36.66
C SER A 132 2.64 2.85 36.91
N MET A 133 2.89 3.64 35.85
CA MET A 133 3.04 5.09 35.98
C MET A 133 1.74 5.76 36.44
N ARG A 134 0.58 5.29 35.97
CA ARG A 134 -0.72 5.79 36.41
C ARG A 134 -0.97 5.48 37.88
N ASP A 135 -0.70 4.24 38.30
CA ASP A 135 -0.89 3.80 39.68
C ASP A 135 0.03 4.56 40.63
N TRP A 136 1.30 4.74 40.24
CA TRP A 136 2.26 5.55 40.98
C TRP A 136 1.83 7.02 41.09
N GLY A 137 1.33 7.60 39.99
CA GLY A 137 0.79 8.96 39.99
C GLY A 137 -0.42 9.13 40.90
N ALA A 138 -1.34 8.16 40.90
CA ALA A 138 -2.51 8.16 41.79
C ALA A 138 -2.10 8.05 43.27
N GLU A 139 -1.11 7.22 43.59
CA GLU A 139 -0.57 7.09 44.94
C GLU A 139 0.12 8.37 45.42
N LEU A 140 0.94 9.01 44.58
CA LEU A 140 1.56 10.31 44.91
C LEU A 140 0.51 11.40 45.13
N PHE A 141 -0.53 11.44 44.29
CA PHE A 141 -1.63 12.38 44.46
C PHE A 141 -2.37 12.16 45.79
N ARG A 142 -2.68 10.91 46.14
CA ARG A 142 -3.32 10.55 47.42
C ARG A 142 -2.49 11.00 48.62
N ARG A 143 -1.18 10.73 48.62
CA ARG A 143 -0.26 11.18 49.68
C ARG A 143 -0.17 12.70 49.77
N GLY A 144 -0.16 13.37 48.63
CA GLY A 144 -0.16 14.84 48.57
C GLY A 144 -1.41 15.43 49.23
N MET A 145 -2.58 14.86 48.95
CA MET A 145 -3.85 15.26 49.57
C MET A 145 -3.85 15.01 51.08
N GLU A 146 -3.44 13.82 51.53
CA GLU A 146 -3.35 13.50 52.97
C GLU A 146 -2.41 14.46 53.71
N SER A 147 -1.25 14.80 53.12
CA SER A 147 -0.33 15.77 53.70
C SER A 147 -0.92 17.18 53.78
N LEU A 148 -1.77 17.59 52.84
CA LEU A 148 -2.43 18.90 52.87
C LEU A 148 -3.53 18.94 53.93
N ASP A 149 -4.31 17.86 54.04
CA ASP A 149 -5.35 17.72 55.06
C ASP A 149 -4.74 17.73 56.49
N GLU A 150 -3.58 17.11 56.69
CA GLU A 150 -2.84 17.15 57.96
C GLU A 150 -2.36 18.58 58.31
N VAL A 151 -1.86 19.32 57.33
CA VAL A 151 -1.40 20.70 57.52
C VAL A 151 -2.58 21.64 57.81
N ASP A 152 -3.71 21.47 57.13
CA ASP A 152 -4.93 22.27 57.37
C ASP A 152 -5.55 21.96 58.74
N ALA A 153 -5.57 20.69 59.16
CA ALA A 153 -6.06 20.29 60.48
C ALA A 153 -5.21 20.83 61.65
N LEU A 154 -3.92 21.08 61.40
CA LEU A 154 -2.99 21.68 62.37
C LEU A 154 -2.92 23.21 62.25
N ALA A 155 -3.50 23.80 61.21
CA ALA A 155 -3.57 25.24 61.05
C ALA A 155 -4.60 25.82 62.04
N PRO A 156 -4.24 26.85 62.83
CA PRO A 156 -5.22 27.56 63.64
C PRO A 156 -6.29 28.19 62.73
N PRO A 157 -7.55 28.36 63.18
CA PRO A 157 -8.59 28.99 62.36
C PRO A 157 -8.10 30.34 61.87
N SER A 158 -8.04 30.49 60.55
CA SER A 158 -7.51 31.70 59.90
C SER A 158 -8.23 32.94 60.44
N PRO A 159 -7.52 33.98 60.94
CA PRO A 159 -8.14 35.27 61.15
C PRO A 159 -8.60 35.81 59.78
N GLY A 160 -9.68 36.59 59.76
CA GLY A 160 -10.28 37.14 58.54
C GLY A 160 -9.33 37.97 57.65
N PRO A 161 -9.87 38.70 56.66
CA PRO A 161 -9.20 39.05 55.40
C PRO A 161 -7.75 39.53 55.56
N ALA A 162 -6.87 38.89 54.79
CA ALA A 162 -5.41 38.95 54.86
C ALA A 162 -4.81 40.36 54.79
N ASP A 163 -3.89 40.65 55.73
CA ASP A 163 -2.95 41.76 55.64
C ASP A 163 -1.75 41.34 54.73
N PRO A 164 -1.48 42.05 53.61
CA PRO A 164 -0.48 41.66 52.61
C PRO A 164 0.99 41.81 53.06
N SER A 165 1.21 42.15 54.33
CA SER A 165 2.55 42.40 54.90
C SER A 165 3.19 41.13 55.48
N GLY A 166 2.41 40.13 55.86
CA GLY A 166 2.91 38.87 56.46
C GLY A 166 3.49 37.88 55.43
N GLU A 167 2.91 37.83 54.23
CA GLU A 167 3.28 36.87 53.19
C GLU A 167 4.71 37.08 52.67
N GLN A 168 5.16 38.34 52.55
CA GLN A 168 6.51 38.69 52.10
C GLN A 168 7.59 38.25 53.10
N SER A 169 7.26 38.18 54.40
CA SER A 169 8.18 37.75 55.44
C SER A 169 8.38 36.22 55.44
N LEU A 170 7.32 35.46 55.17
CA LEU A 170 7.37 34.00 55.08
C LEU A 170 8.10 33.55 53.81
N VAL A 171 7.88 34.24 52.67
CA VAL A 171 8.61 33.96 51.42
C VAL A 171 10.12 34.23 51.59
N GLY A 172 10.50 35.30 52.31
CA GLY A 172 11.91 35.59 52.61
C GLY A 172 12.58 34.53 53.50
N GLN A 173 11.85 33.98 54.49
CA GLN A 173 12.37 32.91 55.35
C GLN A 173 12.48 31.57 54.60
N ALA A 174 11.50 31.21 53.77
CA ALA A 174 11.55 30.01 52.94
C ALA A 174 12.71 30.04 51.93
N GLN A 175 13.01 31.22 51.36
CA GLN A 175 14.18 31.43 50.50
C GLN A 175 15.49 31.28 51.27
N SER A 176 15.58 31.77 52.51
CA SER A 176 16.78 31.61 53.35
C SER A 176 17.03 30.17 53.82
N LEU A 177 15.98 29.34 53.87
CA LEU A 177 16.06 27.92 54.25
C LEU A 177 16.31 26.98 53.05
N GLY A 178 16.51 27.53 51.85
CA GLY A 178 16.86 26.74 50.66
C GLY A 178 15.70 25.91 50.10
N ALA A 179 14.44 26.24 50.44
CA ALA A 179 13.26 25.45 50.07
C ALA A 179 12.87 25.51 48.57
N LEU A 180 13.57 26.30 47.76
CA LEU A 180 13.43 26.33 46.30
C LEU A 180 14.73 25.79 45.68
N GLY A 181 14.77 24.48 45.44
CA GLY A 181 15.92 23.81 44.84
C GLY A 181 16.07 22.31 45.13
N VAL A 182 15.19 21.71 45.93
CA VAL A 182 15.33 20.30 46.37
C VAL A 182 14.71 19.29 45.41
N ILE A 183 13.95 19.72 44.40
CA ILE A 183 13.47 18.81 43.34
C ILE A 183 14.45 18.87 42.18
N ASP A 184 15.35 17.88 42.13
CA ASP A 184 16.16 17.59 40.97
C ASP A 184 15.29 16.93 39.88
N TRP A 185 14.85 17.73 38.90
CA TRP A 185 14.05 17.26 37.78
C TRP A 185 14.83 16.38 36.79
N GLU A 186 16.18 16.37 36.84
CA GLU A 186 17.01 15.39 36.12
C GLU A 186 16.87 14.00 36.72
N ALA A 187 16.79 13.88 38.05
CA ALA A 187 16.55 12.61 38.72
C ALA A 187 15.15 12.03 38.47
N VAL A 188 14.17 12.87 38.15
CA VAL A 188 12.79 12.46 37.77
C VAL A 188 12.71 12.07 36.27
N GLY A 189 13.80 12.21 35.51
CA GLY A 189 13.89 11.77 34.12
C GLY A 189 13.10 12.64 33.13
N ILE A 190 12.77 13.88 33.51
CA ILE A 190 12.01 14.82 32.67
C ILE A 190 12.92 15.64 31.76
N SER A 191 14.19 15.85 32.15
CA SER A 191 15.20 16.52 31.33
C SER A 191 16.10 15.51 30.63
N ASN A 192 15.55 14.81 29.64
CA ASN A 192 16.39 14.21 28.62
C ASN A 192 16.22 15.02 27.32
N PRO A 193 17.19 15.88 26.94
CA PRO A 193 17.11 16.64 25.69
C PRO A 193 17.23 15.77 24.42
N ASP A 194 17.43 14.46 24.56
CA ASP A 194 17.51 13.52 23.43
C ASP A 194 16.17 12.87 23.02
N VAL A 195 15.05 13.26 23.64
CA VAL A 195 13.73 13.00 23.03
C VAL A 195 13.43 14.15 22.08
N ALA A 196 14.09 14.14 20.92
CA ALA A 196 13.66 14.92 19.77
C ALA A 196 12.28 14.38 19.35
N PHE A 197 11.22 14.90 19.98
CA PHE A 197 9.90 14.86 19.38
C PHE A 197 9.96 15.83 18.20
N GLU A 198 10.41 15.34 17.04
CA GLU A 198 10.09 16.01 15.80
C GLU A 198 8.57 15.94 15.64
N PRO A 199 7.84 17.07 15.74
CA PRO A 199 6.44 17.05 15.39
C PRO A 199 6.34 16.61 13.93
N PRO A 200 5.42 15.70 13.56
CA PRO A 200 5.18 15.44 12.15
C PRO A 200 4.88 16.78 11.47
N ALA A 201 5.65 17.11 10.44
CA ALA A 201 5.51 18.36 9.72
C ALA A 201 4.06 18.51 9.23
N GLY A 202 3.36 19.54 9.71
CA GLY A 202 2.03 19.93 9.24
C GLY A 202 0.89 19.91 10.26
N LEU A 203 1.13 20.12 11.57
CA LEU A 203 0.05 20.41 12.52
C LEU A 203 0.17 21.83 13.10
N ASP A 204 -0.52 22.73 12.42
CA ASP A 204 -0.71 24.14 12.74
C ASP A 204 -1.60 24.26 13.99
N TRP A 205 -0.97 24.46 15.15
CA TRP A 205 -1.63 24.76 16.42
C TRP A 205 -2.06 26.24 16.45
N LEU A 206 -2.93 26.64 15.53
CA LEU A 206 -3.78 27.81 15.71
C LEU A 206 -5.20 27.31 15.89
N GLY A 207 -5.73 27.53 17.09
CA GLY A 207 -7.00 27.00 17.54
C GLY A 207 -8.16 27.41 16.64
N ASP A 208 -8.86 26.40 16.14
CA ASP A 208 -10.26 26.56 15.76
C ASP A 208 -11.12 26.50 17.03
N PRO A 209 -12.12 27.40 17.17
CA PRO A 209 -13.03 27.37 18.31
C PRO A 209 -13.88 26.10 18.27
N VAL A 210 -13.96 25.43 19.42
CA VAL A 210 -14.85 24.29 19.69
C VAL A 210 -16.27 24.66 19.29
N PRO A 211 -16.95 23.91 18.39
CA PRO A 211 -18.37 24.14 18.13
C PRO A 211 -19.16 23.80 19.38
N ALA A 212 -19.97 24.75 19.83
CA ALA A 212 -20.87 24.59 20.96
C ALA A 212 -21.77 23.35 20.77
N VAL A 213 -21.81 22.51 21.81
CA VAL A 213 -22.74 21.39 21.92
C VAL A 213 -24.17 21.94 21.93
N GLY A 214 -24.88 21.78 20.81
CA GLY A 214 -26.32 21.94 20.73
C GLY A 214 -27.01 20.71 21.32
N GLN A 215 -27.72 20.91 22.42
CA GLN A 215 -28.72 19.98 22.93
C GLN A 215 -30.00 20.13 22.12
N ASP A 216 -30.44 19.07 21.43
CA ASP A 216 -31.85 18.69 21.31
C ASP A 216 -32.11 17.47 20.40
N SER A 217 -33.13 16.70 20.82
CA SER A 217 -34.04 15.89 20.00
C SER A 217 -33.70 14.42 19.67
N SER A 218 -34.22 13.57 20.56
CA SER A 218 -35.09 12.40 20.28
C SER A 218 -34.60 11.30 19.32
N GLY A 219 -34.15 10.18 19.89
CA GLY A 219 -34.11 8.87 19.24
C GLY A 219 -34.69 7.82 20.19
N GLY A 220 -35.93 7.40 19.95
CA GLY A 220 -36.67 6.46 20.80
C GLY A 220 -36.11 5.04 20.78
N ILE A 221 -36.16 4.39 21.94
CA ILE A 221 -35.89 2.97 22.13
C ILE A 221 -37.18 2.19 21.79
N PRO A 222 -37.17 1.18 20.89
CA PRO A 222 -38.28 0.24 20.81
C PRO A 222 -38.14 -0.83 21.91
N PRO A 223 -39.23 -1.23 22.60
CA PRO A 223 -39.16 -2.32 23.56
C PRO A 223 -39.05 -3.67 22.85
N THR A 224 -38.15 -4.51 23.35
CA THR A 224 -37.99 -5.91 22.96
C THR A 224 -39.17 -6.72 23.45
N SER A 225 -39.86 -7.38 22.51
CA SER A 225 -40.90 -8.38 22.81
C SER A 225 -40.26 -9.64 23.40
N GLN A 226 -40.61 -9.98 24.64
CA GLN A 226 -40.41 -11.32 25.19
C GLN A 226 -41.47 -12.27 24.64
N GLY A 227 -41.05 -13.49 24.32
CA GLY A 227 -41.93 -14.57 23.90
C GLY A 227 -42.66 -15.22 25.08
N SER A 228 -43.90 -15.62 24.82
CA SER A 228 -44.55 -16.86 25.24
C SER A 228 -45.75 -17.09 24.34
#